data_AF-A0A959SZU2-F1
#
_entry.id   AF-A0A959SZU2-F1
#
_cell.length_a   1.000
_cell.length_b   1.000
_cell.length_c   1.000
_cell.angle_alpha   90.00
_cell.angle_beta   90.00
_cell.angle_gamma   90.00
#
_symmetry.space_group_name_H-M   'P 1'
#
loop_
_entity.id
_entity.type
_entity.pdbx_description
1 polymer ?
#
loop_
_entity_poly.entity_id
_entity_poly.type
_entity_poly.pdbx_seq_one_letter_code
_entity_poly.pdbx_strand_id
1 'polypeptide(L)'
;TNTFGAVFRVRHALAFAVHKFFNEKGFVYMHTPIITASDAEGAGEMFKVTTLPLEGNIPKNEDGTVNYEEDFFGKATNLTVSGQLEG
;
A
#
# COMPACT_ATOMS: atom_id res chain seq x y z
N THR A 1 26.14 -13.94 -2.29
CA THR A 1 26.66 -15.00 -3.18
C THR A 1 26.50 -14.57 -4.64
N ASN A 2 27.24 -15.16 -5.58
CA ASN A 2 27.19 -14.79 -7.01
C ASN A 2 25.78 -14.89 -7.61
N THR A 3 24.98 -15.85 -7.16
CA THR A 3 23.61 -16.09 -7.64
C THR A 3 22.68 -14.91 -7.36
N PHE A 4 22.58 -14.44 -6.11
CA PHE A 4 21.72 -13.30 -5.78
C PHE A 4 22.16 -12.01 -6.49
N GLY A 5 23.48 -11.83 -6.67
CA GLY A 5 24.01 -10.70 -7.44
C GLY A 5 23.56 -10.74 -8.91
N ALA A 6 23.55 -11.91 -9.55
CA ALA A 6 23.03 -12.06 -10.90
C ALA A 6 21.52 -11.78 -10.97
N VAL A 7 20.74 -12.30 -10.02
CA VAL A 7 19.28 -12.07 -9.94
C VAL A 7 18.96 -10.59 -9.81
N PHE A 8 19.65 -9.85 -8.94
CA PHE A 8 19.38 -8.42 -8.76
C PHE A 8 19.76 -7.57 -9.97
N ARG A 9 20.83 -7.93 -10.71
CA ARG A 9 21.16 -7.24 -11.97
C ARG A 9 20.10 -7.46 -13.04
N VAL A 10 19.57 -8.68 -13.16
CA VAL A 10 18.46 -8.97 -14.08
C VAL A 10 17.22 -8.18 -13.67
N ARG A 11 16.86 -8.18 -12.38
CA ARG A 11 15.72 -7.40 -11.86
C ARG A 11 15.87 -5.90 -12.16
N HIS A 12 17.06 -5.35 -11.97
CA HIS A 12 17.35 -3.94 -12.28
C HIS A 12 17.13 -3.63 -13.76
N ALA A 13 17.70 -4.44 -14.66
CA ALA A 13 17.54 -4.25 -16.10
C ALA A 13 16.07 -4.32 -16.55
N LEU A 14 15.30 -5.26 -16.00
CA LEU A 14 13.87 -5.39 -16.28
C LEU A 14 13.07 -4.18 -15.79
N ALA A 15 13.33 -3.70 -14.58
CA ALA A 15 12.65 -2.52 -14.04
C ALA A 15 12.88 -1.29 -14.94
N PHE A 16 14.12 -1.04 -15.35
CA PHE A 16 14.44 0.06 -16.27
C PHE A 16 13.75 -0.10 -17.63
N ALA A 17 13.73 -1.32 -18.19
CA ALA A 17 13.09 -1.58 -19.47
C ALA A 17 11.58 -1.29 -19.46
N VAL A 18 10.88 -1.63 -18.37
CA VAL A 18 9.44 -1.33 -18.19
C VAL A 18 9.19 0.18 -18.21
N HIS A 19 9.95 0.95 -17.41
CA HIS A 19 9.81 2.41 -17.39
C HIS A 19 10.13 3.05 -18.74
N LYS A 20 11.20 2.59 -19.41
CA LYS A 20 11.59 3.09 -20.72
C LYS A 20 10.48 2.86 -21.75
N PHE A 21 9.90 1.66 -21.81
CA PHE A 21 8.81 1.33 -22.74
C PHE A 21 7.61 2.27 -22.59
N PHE A 22 7.13 2.46 -21.36
CA PHE A 22 5.98 3.32 -21.11
C PHE A 22 6.27 4.79 -21.41
N ASN A 23 7.45 5.29 -21.04
CA ASN A 23 7.89 6.65 -21.35
C ASN A 23 7.98 6.90 -22.87
N GLU A 24 8.56 5.98 -23.64
CA GLU A 24 8.64 6.07 -25.11
C GLU A 24 7.27 6.06 -25.80
N LYS A 25 6.25 5.55 -25.12
CA LYS A 25 4.85 5.54 -25.58
C LYS A 25 4.02 6.73 -25.07
N GLY A 26 4.64 7.66 -24.34
CA GLY A 26 3.97 8.86 -23.82
C GLY A 26 3.13 8.62 -22.56
N PHE A 27 3.28 7.48 -21.89
CA PHE A 27 2.65 7.26 -20.58
C PHE A 27 3.42 8.02 -19.50
N VAL A 28 2.69 8.49 -18.49
CA VAL A 28 3.25 9.15 -17.31
C VAL A 28 3.31 8.18 -16.16
N TYR A 29 4.43 8.15 -15.47
CA TYR A 29 4.58 7.32 -14.27
C TYR A 29 3.91 8.00 -13.08
N MET A 30 2.98 7.30 -12.43
CA MET A 30 2.22 7.78 -11.29
C MET A 30 2.56 6.98 -10.03
N HIS A 31 2.81 7.68 -8.92
CA HIS A 31 2.98 7.08 -7.61
C HIS A 31 1.64 7.08 -6.87
N THR A 32 0.86 6.03 -7.05
CA THR A 32 -0.42 5.84 -6.33
C THR A 32 -0.16 5.65 -4.83
N PRO A 33 -1.08 6.07 -3.94
CA PRO A 33 -0.93 5.90 -2.50
C PRO A 33 -0.72 4.44 -2.08
N ILE A 34 0.15 4.21 -1.09
CA ILE A 34 0.38 2.87 -0.50
C ILE A 34 -0.58 2.59 0.65
N ILE A 35 -0.88 3.62 1.47
CA ILE A 35 -1.87 3.54 2.53
C ILE A 35 -3.23 3.93 1.93
N THR A 36 -4.24 3.09 2.14
CA THR A 36 -5.58 3.31 1.58
C THR A 36 -6.67 2.95 2.59
N ALA A 37 -7.82 3.59 2.46
CA ALA A 37 -9.07 3.16 3.10
C ALA A 37 -9.97 2.37 2.15
N SER A 38 -9.55 2.21 0.88
CA SER A 38 -10.30 1.51 -0.15
C SER A 38 -9.81 0.07 -0.29
N ASP A 39 -10.76 -0.84 -0.50
CA ASP A 39 -10.45 -2.20 -0.95
C ASP A 39 -10.51 -2.23 -2.48
N ALA A 40 -9.34 -2.28 -3.12
CA ALA A 40 -9.24 -2.22 -4.59
C ALA A 40 -9.59 -3.54 -5.29
N GLU A 41 -9.45 -4.69 -4.62
CA GLU A 41 -9.65 -6.02 -5.22
C GLU A 41 -10.83 -6.78 -4.60
N GLY A 42 -11.36 -6.32 -3.47
CA GLY A 42 -12.60 -6.81 -2.86
C GLY A 42 -12.52 -8.23 -2.28
N ALA A 43 -11.33 -8.84 -2.20
CA ALA A 43 -11.19 -10.28 -1.97
C ALA A 43 -9.97 -10.71 -1.12
N GLY A 44 -9.30 -9.80 -0.40
CA GLY A 44 -8.12 -10.13 0.40
C GLY A 44 -8.16 -9.59 1.83
N GLU A 45 -7.56 -10.34 2.77
CA GLU A 45 -7.21 -9.76 4.08
C GLU A 45 -6.14 -8.69 3.87
N MET A 46 -6.47 -7.43 4.12
CA MET A 46 -5.52 -6.32 4.03
C MET A 46 -4.79 -6.10 5.36
N PHE A 47 -3.51 -5.76 5.28
CA PHE A 47 -2.74 -5.39 6.46
C PHE A 47 -3.20 -4.02 6.98
N LYS A 48 -3.72 -4.00 8.21
CA LYS A 48 -4.13 -2.76 8.88
C LYS A 48 -2.92 -1.89 9.21
N VAL A 49 -3.03 -0.60 8.90
CA VAL A 49 -2.05 0.43 9.25
C VAL A 49 -2.74 1.36 10.24
N THR A 50 -2.20 1.42 11.46
CA THR A 50 -2.78 2.18 12.57
C THR A 50 -1.68 2.74 13.46
N THR A 51 -1.95 3.88 14.07
CA THR A 51 -1.13 4.45 15.16
C THR A 51 -1.74 4.20 16.54
N LEU A 52 -2.94 3.62 16.59
CA LEU A 52 -3.59 3.26 17.84
C LEU A 52 -2.75 2.23 18.61
N PRO A 53 -2.75 2.30 19.94
CA PRO A 53 -2.06 1.31 20.76
C PRO A 53 -2.68 -0.09 20.50
N LEU A 54 -1.84 -1.12 20.38
CA LEU A 54 -2.29 -2.51 20.22
C LEU A 54 -2.65 -3.17 21.56
N GLU A 55 -2.10 -2.64 22.65
CA GLU A 55 -2.29 -3.11 24.01
C GLU A 55 -2.72 -1.96 24.92
N GLY A 56 -3.48 -2.26 25.97
CA GLY A 56 -3.98 -1.26 26.90
C GLY A 56 -5.29 -0.61 26.43
N ASN A 57 -5.40 0.71 26.61
CA ASN A 57 -6.65 1.44 26.38
C ASN A 57 -6.75 1.93 24.93
N ILE A 58 -7.22 1.05 24.04
CA ILE A 58 -7.62 1.43 22.68
C ILE A 58 -8.86 2.34 22.78
N PRO A 59 -8.87 3.50 22.12
CA PRO A 59 -10.06 4.33 22.04
C PRO A 59 -11.27 3.56 21.51
N LYS A 60 -12.42 3.75 22.15
CA LYS A 60 -13.67 3.05 21.82
C LYS A 60 -14.82 4.02 21.70
N ASN A 61 -15.74 3.71 20.79
CA ASN A 61 -17.03 4.35 20.68
C ASN A 61 -17.95 3.92 21.84
N GLU A 62 -19.10 4.58 21.98
CA GLU A 62 -20.12 4.24 23.00
C GLU A 62 -20.63 2.80 22.89
N ASP A 63 -20.62 2.22 21.69
CA ASP A 63 -21.01 0.84 21.42
C ASP A 63 -19.90 -0.20 21.72
N GLY A 64 -18.72 0.27 22.14
CA GLY A 64 -17.57 -0.55 22.48
C GLY A 64 -16.70 -0.97 21.29
N THR A 65 -17.03 -0.56 20.06
CA THR A 65 -16.17 -0.73 18.87
C THR A 65 -14.96 0.20 18.91
N VAL A 66 -13.90 -0.11 18.15
CA VAL A 66 -12.70 0.75 18.09
C VAL A 66 -13.06 2.09 17.45
N ASN A 67 -12.70 3.19 18.12
CA ASN A 67 -12.88 4.54 17.58
C ASN A 67 -11.73 4.87 16.62
N TYR A 68 -11.96 4.67 15.31
CA TYR A 68 -10.99 5.02 14.27
C TYR A 68 -10.91 6.52 13.97
N GLU A 69 -11.82 7.35 14.48
CA GLU A 69 -11.70 8.81 14.36
C GLU A 69 -10.50 9.35 15.14
N GLU A 70 -10.07 8.64 16.18
CA GLU A 70 -8.87 8.93 16.96
C GLU A 70 -7.58 8.36 16.36
N ASP A 71 -7.66 7.57 15.28
CA ASP A 71 -6.47 7.12 14.55
C ASP A 71 -5.92 8.25 13.65
N PHE A 72 -4.68 8.13 13.21
CA PHE A 72 -3.96 9.19 12.50
C PHE A 72 -4.70 9.72 11.26
N PHE A 73 -5.36 8.85 10.50
CA PHE A 73 -6.10 9.22 9.29
C PHE A 73 -7.60 9.49 9.54
N GLY A 74 -8.06 9.42 10.80
CA GLY A 74 -9.45 9.61 11.19
C GLY A 74 -10.42 8.55 10.65
N LYS A 75 -9.90 7.42 10.15
CA LYS A 75 -10.65 6.27 9.64
C LYS A 75 -9.74 5.05 9.59
N ALA A 76 -10.34 3.86 9.49
CA ALA A 76 -9.58 2.63 9.31
C ALA A 76 -8.81 2.64 7.99
N THR A 77 -7.50 2.38 8.05
CA THR A 77 -6.61 2.33 6.89
C THR A 77 -5.81 1.04 6.82
N ASN A 78 -5.43 0.66 5.61
CA ASN A 78 -4.70 -0.56 5.30
C ASN A 78 -3.61 -0.30 4.25
N LEU A 79 -2.72 -1.27 4.05
CA LEU A 79 -1.83 -1.31 2.89
C LEU A 79 -2.62 -1.75 1.67
N THR A 80 -2.52 -1.00 0.58
CA THR A 80 -3.20 -1.33 -0.68
C THR A 80 -2.63 -2.61 -1.29
N VAL A 81 -3.52 -3.39 -1.91
CA VAL A 81 -3.17 -4.52 -2.77
C VAL A 81 -2.92 -4.08 -4.22
N SER A 82 -3.55 -2.98 -4.64
CA SER A 82 -3.48 -2.47 -6.01
C SER A 82 -3.79 -0.97 -6.07
N GLY A 83 -3.04 -0.24 -6.90
CA GLY A 83 -3.29 1.18 -7.20
C GLY A 83 -4.29 1.41 -8.34
N GLN A 84 -4.97 0.38 -8.85
CA GLN A 84 -5.79 0.46 -10.07
C GLN A 84 -6.95 1.47 -9.99
N LEU A 85 -7.55 1.63 -8.81
CA LEU A 85 -8.68 2.56 -8.61
C LEU A 85 -8.24 4.02 -8.43
N GLU A 86 -6.92 4.25 -8.33
CA GLU A 86 -6.34 5.57 -8.14
C GLU A 86 -6.01 6.15 -9.53
N GLY A 87 -6.77 7.15 -9.97
CA GLY A 87 -6.65 7.75 -11.31
C GLY A 87 -7.29 9.13 -11.40
#